data_AF-A0A0A9XLL5-F1
#
_entry.id   AF-A0A0A9XLL5-F1
#
_cell.length_a   1.000
_cell.length_b   1.000
_cell.length_c   1.000
_cell.angle_alpha   90.00
_cell.angle_beta   90.00
_cell.angle_gamma   90.00
#
_symmetry.space_group_name_H-M   'P 1'
#
loop_
_entity.id
_entity.type
_entity.pdbx_description
1 polymer ?
#
loop_
_entity_poly.entity_id
_entity_poly.type
_entity_poly.pdbx_seq_one_letter_code
_entity_poly.pdbx_strand_id
1 'polypeptide(L)'
;PPEHTLFFQSQIMVTVPRKLPKLVVFDLDHTVWQLHVDKLMFPFKIEKGKIVDCRGRECLLFPDVPAILSWLEEKNIQVGVASRITNIAGACLLLNLFNIRHHFWPVEVYPTSKVLHF
;
A
#
# COMPACT_ATOMS: atom_id res chain seq x y z
N PRO A 1 -21.31 -8.92 8.04
CA PRO A 1 -22.53 -8.08 7.94
C PRO A 1 -23.65 -8.88 7.25
N PRO A 2 -24.88 -8.89 7.78
CA PRO A 2 -25.94 -9.71 7.21
C PRO A 2 -26.40 -9.10 5.89
N GLU A 3 -26.45 -9.93 4.87
CA GLU A 3 -26.95 -9.61 3.54
C GLU A 3 -28.44 -9.32 3.62
N HIS A 4 -28.87 -8.22 3.01
CA HIS A 4 -30.29 -7.88 2.90
C HIS A 4 -30.97 -8.90 1.97
N THR A 5 -31.56 -9.93 2.55
CA THR A 5 -32.42 -10.89 1.85
C THR A 5 -33.74 -10.21 1.49
N LEU A 6 -33.88 -9.82 0.22
CA LEU A 6 -35.18 -9.49 -0.37
C LEU A 6 -35.64 -10.71 -1.17
N PHE A 7 -36.71 -11.34 -0.70
CA PHE A 7 -37.41 -12.41 -1.41
C PHE A 7 -38.22 -11.81 -2.57
N PHE A 8 -37.86 -12.14 -3.81
CA PHE A 8 -38.75 -12.05 -4.95
C PHE A 8 -38.62 -13.30 -5.83
N GLN A 9 -39.77 -13.83 -6.20
CA GLN A 9 -39.93 -15.07 -6.97
C GLN A 9 -39.27 -14.98 -8.36
N SER A 10 -38.55 -16.06 -8.71
CA SER A 10 -38.05 -16.42 -10.04
C SER A 10 -37.40 -15.29 -10.86
N GLN A 11 -36.14 -14.99 -10.57
CA GLN A 11 -35.22 -14.41 -11.54
C GLN A 11 -33.94 -15.24 -11.52
N ILE A 12 -33.46 -15.61 -12.71
CA ILE A 12 -32.11 -16.14 -12.91
C ILE A 12 -31.16 -15.19 -12.19
N MET A 13 -30.43 -15.67 -11.18
CA MET A 13 -29.31 -14.92 -10.61
C MET A 13 -28.24 -14.81 -11.68
N VAL A 14 -28.32 -13.77 -12.51
CA VAL A 14 -27.20 -13.35 -13.34
C VAL A 14 -26.21 -12.69 -12.40
N THR A 15 -25.28 -13.48 -11.88
CA THR A 15 -24.07 -12.94 -11.25
C THR A 15 -23.32 -12.19 -12.34
N VAL A 16 -23.54 -10.88 -12.42
CA VAL A 16 -22.69 -10.00 -13.23
C VAL A 16 -21.32 -10.06 -12.56
N PRO A 17 -20.29 -10.65 -13.20
CA PRO A 17 -18.99 -10.74 -12.58
C PRO A 17 -18.51 -9.33 -12.28
N ARG A 18 -18.27 -9.02 -10.99
CA ARG A 18 -17.67 -7.74 -10.60
C ARG A 18 -16.28 -7.69 -11.22
N LYS A 19 -16.11 -6.83 -12.21
CA LYS A 19 -14.84 -6.63 -12.89
C LYS A 19 -13.86 -6.00 -11.89
N LEU A 20 -12.88 -6.78 -11.46
CA LEU A 20 -11.79 -6.29 -10.63
C LEU A 20 -10.90 -5.34 -11.46
N PRO A 21 -10.26 -4.35 -10.82
CA PRO A 21 -9.30 -3.49 -11.49
C PRO A 21 -8.09 -4.32 -11.94
N LYS A 22 -7.43 -3.86 -13.00
CA LYS A 22 -6.15 -4.45 -13.44
C LYS A 22 -4.97 -3.96 -12.61
N LEU A 23 -5.09 -2.76 -12.05
CA LEU A 23 -4.06 -2.06 -11.30
C LEU A 23 -4.70 -1.34 -10.11
N VAL A 24 -4.08 -1.45 -8.93
CA VAL A 24 -4.37 -0.64 -7.74
C VAL A 24 -3.12 0.15 -7.39
N VAL A 25 -3.25 1.46 -7.20
CA VAL A 25 -2.12 2.34 -6.90
C VAL A 25 -2.27 2.87 -5.48
N PHE A 26 -1.24 2.71 -4.66
CA PHE A 26 -1.18 3.18 -3.28
C PHE A 26 -0.37 4.48 -3.17
N ASP A 27 -0.83 5.41 -2.32
CA ASP A 27 0.09 6.35 -1.69
C ASP A 27 0.86 5.64 -0.58
N LEU A 28 1.88 6.28 -0.01
CA LEU A 28 2.71 5.72 1.05
C LEU A 28 2.38 6.33 2.42
N ASP A 29 2.65 7.62 2.60
CA ASP A 29 2.41 8.34 3.86
C ASP A 29 0.94 8.25 4.28
N HIS A 30 0.70 7.82 5.51
CA HIS A 30 -0.63 7.62 6.09
C HIS A 30 -1.55 6.69 5.29
N THR A 31 -1.00 5.83 4.44
CA THR A 31 -1.75 4.83 3.65
C THR A 31 -1.16 3.43 3.83
N VAL A 32 0.13 3.25 3.51
CA VAL A 32 0.86 1.98 3.69
C VAL A 32 1.49 1.93 5.09
N TRP A 33 2.00 3.07 5.57
CA TRP A 33 2.60 3.19 6.89
C TRP A 33 1.99 4.32 7.71
N GLN A 34 2.18 4.24 9.03
CA GLN A 34 1.62 5.16 10.02
C GLN A 34 2.47 6.42 10.24
N LEU A 35 3.27 6.81 9.26
CA LEU A 35 4.26 7.87 9.37
C LEU A 35 4.23 8.81 8.15
N HIS A 36 4.94 9.93 8.30
CA HIS A 36 5.24 10.87 7.22
C HIS A 36 6.76 10.89 7.04
N VAL A 37 7.28 10.29 5.96
CA VAL A 37 8.73 10.05 5.78
C VAL A 37 9.55 11.33 5.86
N ASP A 38 9.08 12.42 5.25
CA ASP A 38 9.75 13.72 5.26
C ASP A 38 9.84 14.37 6.66
N LYS A 39 9.13 13.84 7.67
CA LYS A 39 9.26 14.25 9.09
C LYS A 39 10.21 13.35 9.89
N LEU A 40 10.73 12.29 9.28
CA LEU A 40 11.63 11.33 9.91
C LEU A 40 13.11 11.62 9.60
N MET A 41 14.00 11.18 10.50
CA MET A 41 15.44 11.41 10.34
C MET A 41 16.13 10.17 9.77
N PHE A 42 16.76 10.35 8.61
CA PHE A 42 17.54 9.31 7.93
C PHE A 42 18.92 9.09 8.59
N PRO A 43 19.53 7.88 8.54
CA PRO A 43 19.03 6.63 7.93
C PRO A 43 18.07 5.84 8.82
N PHE A 44 17.21 5.03 8.19
CA PHE A 44 16.38 4.02 8.84
C PHE A 44 17.16 2.72 9.02
N LYS A 45 16.91 1.99 10.11
CA LYS A 45 17.58 0.72 10.40
C LYS A 45 16.68 -0.23 11.18
N ILE A 46 17.03 -1.51 11.16
CA ILE A 46 16.45 -2.49 12.09
C ILE A 46 17.25 -2.45 13.39
N GLU A 47 16.57 -2.20 14.49
CA GLU A 47 17.13 -2.22 15.84
C GLU A 47 16.20 -3.04 16.74
N LYS A 48 16.73 -4.12 17.34
CA LYS A 48 15.97 -5.02 18.23
C LYS A 48 14.65 -5.53 17.60
N GLY A 49 14.69 -5.85 16.31
CA GLY A 49 13.53 -6.36 15.56
C GLY A 49 12.52 -5.28 15.12
N LYS A 50 12.79 -4.01 15.39
CA LYS A 50 11.94 -2.88 14.99
C LYS A 50 12.63 -2.04 13.93
N ILE A 51 11.86 -1.47 13.01
CA ILE A 51 12.39 -0.47 12.08
C ILE A 51 12.31 0.89 12.77
N VAL A 52 13.44 1.58 12.87
CA VAL A 52 13.53 2.87 13.56
C VAL A 52 14.26 3.90 12.70
N ASP A 53 13.93 5.17 12.90
CA ASP A 53 14.73 6.30 12.41
C ASP A 53 16.00 6.51 13.26
N CYS A 54 16.87 7.43 12.87
CA CYS A 54 18.14 7.63 13.59
C CYS A 54 17.98 8.20 15.02
N ARG A 55 16.77 8.66 15.39
CA ARG A 55 16.42 9.11 16.75
C ARG A 55 15.70 8.01 17.56
N GLY A 56 15.58 6.81 17.02
CA GLY A 56 14.89 5.69 17.66
C GLY A 56 13.36 5.75 17.56
N ARG A 57 12.80 6.60 16.68
CA ARG A 57 11.35 6.59 16.42
C ARG A 57 10.98 5.39 15.59
N GLU A 58 10.05 4.59 16.10
CA GLU A 58 9.57 3.39 15.43
C GLU A 58 8.77 3.73 14.17
N CYS A 59 9.04 2.99 13.10
CA CYS A 59 8.35 3.06 11.81
C CYS A 59 7.42 1.85 11.71
N LEU A 60 6.13 2.07 11.51
CA LEU A 60 5.12 1.01 11.50
C LEU A 60 4.32 1.02 10.20
N LEU A 61 4.04 -0.17 9.66
CA LEU A 61 2.97 -0.36 8.67
C LEU A 61 1.61 -0.24 9.34
N PHE A 62 0.57 0.02 8.55
CA PHE A 62 -0.77 -0.37 8.99
C PHE A 62 -0.83 -1.92 9.07
N PRO A 63 -1.37 -2.51 10.15
CA PRO A 63 -1.27 -3.97 10.39
C PRO A 63 -1.84 -4.85 9.27
N ASP A 64 -2.87 -4.38 8.57
CA ASP A 64 -3.56 -5.14 7.52
C ASP A 64 -2.88 -5.05 6.15
N VAL A 65 -1.89 -4.17 5.98
CA VAL A 65 -1.24 -3.93 4.68
C VAL A 65 -0.64 -5.22 4.09
N PRO A 66 0.10 -6.06 4.84
CA PRO A 66 0.61 -7.32 4.28
C PRO A 66 -0.53 -8.21 3.75
N ALA A 67 -1.62 -8.36 4.48
CA ALA A 67 -2.76 -9.18 4.06
C ALA A 67 -3.47 -8.61 2.82
N ILE A 68 -3.59 -7.28 2.74
CA ILE A 68 -4.16 -6.58 1.57
C ILE A 68 -3.30 -6.81 0.33
N LEU A 69 -1.97 -6.68 0.45
CA LEU A 69 -1.04 -6.89 -0.67
C LEU A 69 -1.07 -8.34 -1.16
N SER A 70 -1.03 -9.32 -0.25
CA SER A 70 -1.16 -10.73 -0.60
C SER A 70 -2.48 -11.03 -1.31
N TRP A 71 -3.60 -10.47 -0.83
CA TRP A 71 -4.90 -10.66 -1.49
C TRP A 71 -4.92 -10.09 -2.91
N LEU A 72 -4.30 -8.94 -3.16
CA LEU A 72 -4.22 -8.36 -4.51
C LEU A 72 -3.40 -9.23 -5.46
N GLU A 73 -2.29 -9.79 -4.99
CA GLU A 73 -1.46 -10.72 -5.75
C GLU A 73 -2.20 -12.02 -6.08
N GLU A 74 -2.90 -12.62 -5.11
CA GLU A 74 -3.74 -13.81 -5.33
C GLU A 74 -4.83 -13.58 -6.39
N LYS A 75 -5.30 -12.33 -6.54
CA LYS A 75 -6.27 -11.93 -7.57
C LYS A 75 -5.63 -11.54 -8.90
N ASN A 76 -4.31 -11.66 -9.04
CA ASN A 76 -3.54 -11.21 -10.20
C ASN A 76 -3.78 -9.73 -10.54
N ILE A 77 -3.97 -8.90 -9.52
CA ILE A 77 -4.12 -7.45 -9.66
C ILE A 77 -2.74 -6.83 -9.49
N GLN A 78 -2.30 -6.04 -10.48
CA GLN A 78 -1.04 -5.30 -10.35
C GLN A 78 -1.15 -4.24 -9.27
N VAL A 79 -0.07 -4.00 -8.54
CA VAL A 79 -0.03 -3.00 -7.47
C VAL A 79 1.07 -1.99 -7.76
N GLY A 80 0.73 -0.71 -7.79
CA GLY A 80 1.69 0.38 -8.01
C GLY A 80 1.78 1.31 -6.80
N VAL A 81 2.78 2.19 -6.81
CA VAL A 81 2.93 3.30 -5.85
C VAL A 81 2.90 4.64 -6.59
N ALA A 82 2.18 5.62 -6.03
CA ALA A 82 2.25 7.03 -6.42
C ALA A 82 2.31 7.91 -5.17
N SER A 83 3.52 8.37 -4.82
CA SER A 83 3.75 9.17 -3.62
C SER A 83 4.60 10.41 -3.87
N ARG A 84 4.30 11.47 -3.11
CA ARG A 84 4.92 12.79 -3.25
C ARG A 84 6.07 13.04 -2.27
N ILE A 85 6.58 11.98 -1.65
CA ILE A 85 7.66 12.05 -0.67
C ILE A 85 8.90 12.66 -1.31
N THR A 86 9.52 13.61 -0.60
CA THR A 86 10.73 14.31 -1.06
C THR A 86 11.97 13.48 -0.75
N ASN A 87 12.00 12.80 0.39
CA ASN A 87 13.04 11.84 0.76
C ASN A 87 12.84 10.48 0.06
N ILE A 88 13.07 10.45 -1.26
CA ILE A 88 12.90 9.28 -2.12
C ILE A 88 13.73 8.09 -1.63
N ALA A 89 14.98 8.33 -1.25
CA ALA A 89 15.87 7.29 -0.72
C ALA A 89 15.33 6.66 0.57
N GLY A 90 14.78 7.49 1.47
CA GLY A 90 14.12 7.04 2.69
C GLY A 90 12.89 6.17 2.41
N ALA A 91 12.02 6.59 1.49
CA ALA A 91 10.85 5.80 1.09
C ALA A 91 11.23 4.44 0.49
N CYS A 92 12.20 4.42 -0.45
CA CYS A 92 12.71 3.19 -1.04
C CYS A 92 13.34 2.26 0.01
N LEU A 93 14.11 2.81 0.96
CA LEU A 93 14.69 2.04 2.05
C LEU A 93 13.59 1.41 2.94
N LEU A 94 12.57 2.17 3.32
CA LEU A 94 11.47 1.65 4.14
C LEU A 94 10.70 0.52 3.42
N LEU A 95 10.40 0.66 2.13
CA LEU A 95 9.77 -0.42 1.35
C LEU A 95 10.59 -1.73 1.40
N ASN A 96 11.92 -1.62 1.37
CA ASN A 96 12.81 -2.77 1.49
C ASN A 96 12.89 -3.32 2.92
N LEU A 97 13.02 -2.45 3.93
CA LEU A 97 13.12 -2.86 5.33
C LEU A 97 11.83 -3.55 5.80
N PHE A 98 10.67 -3.06 5.38
CA PHE A 98 9.38 -3.70 5.62
C PHE A 98 9.17 -4.97 4.78
N ASN A 99 10.09 -5.28 3.87
CA ASN A 99 9.99 -6.40 2.94
C ASN A 99 8.68 -6.39 2.13
N ILE A 100 8.25 -5.22 1.66
CA ILE A 100 7.03 -5.07 0.82
C ILE A 100 7.32 -4.52 -0.56
N ARG A 101 8.56 -4.12 -0.85
CA ARG A 101 8.96 -3.55 -2.15
C ARG A 101 8.58 -4.45 -3.32
N HIS A 102 8.65 -5.77 -3.15
CA HIS A 102 8.43 -6.75 -4.22
C HIS A 102 6.98 -6.80 -4.71
N HIS A 103 6.01 -6.36 -3.90
CA HIS A 103 4.60 -6.26 -4.29
C HIS A 103 4.33 -5.15 -5.31
N PHE A 104 5.22 -4.16 -5.44
CA PHE A 104 4.95 -2.92 -6.17
C PHE A 104 5.65 -2.82 -7.52
N TRP A 105 4.87 -2.62 -8.58
CA TRP A 105 5.30 -2.21 -9.91
C TRP A 105 4.16 -1.46 -10.66
N PRO A 106 4.36 -0.22 -11.12
CA PRO A 106 5.57 0.62 -10.98
C PRO A 106 5.66 1.29 -9.60
N VAL A 107 6.82 1.89 -9.29
CA VAL A 107 7.07 2.64 -8.05
C VAL A 107 7.43 4.08 -8.38
N GLU A 108 6.44 4.96 -8.33
CA GLU A 108 6.57 6.38 -8.64
C GLU A 108 6.60 7.18 -7.32
N VAL A 109 7.79 7.63 -6.91
CA VAL A 109 8.01 8.41 -5.67
C VAL A 109 8.83 9.66 -5.98
N TYR A 110 8.16 10.81 -6.14
CA TYR A 110 8.80 12.11 -6.36
C TYR A 110 7.79 13.26 -6.13
N PRO A 111 8.25 14.46 -5.72
CA PRO A 111 7.37 15.54 -5.28
C PRO A 111 6.75 16.32 -6.46
N THR A 112 5.89 15.67 -7.24
CA THR A 112 5.12 16.31 -8.31
C THR A 112 3.63 15.97 -8.26
N SER A 113 2.85 16.44 -9.24
CA SER A 113 1.45 16.06 -9.39
C SER A 113 1.32 14.55 -9.62
N LYS A 114 0.36 13.90 -8.93
CA LYS A 114 0.06 12.47 -9.14
C LYS A 114 -0.41 12.16 -10.56
N VAL A 115 -0.91 13.16 -11.31
CA VAL A 115 -1.27 13.03 -12.73
C VAL A 115 -0.05 12.69 -13.61
N LEU A 116 1.17 13.02 -13.16
CA LEU A 116 2.39 12.67 -13.91
C LEU A 116 2.95 11.29 -13.57
N HIS A 117 2.38 10.61 -12.57
CA HIS A 117 2.82 9.28 -12.16
C HIS A 117 2.16 8.17 -13.00
N PHE A 118 0.95 8.41 -13.51
CA PHE A 118 0.13 7.46 -14.28
C PHE A 118 -0.77 8.16 -15.30
#